data_AF-A0A5J9UFB5-F1
#
_entry.id   AF-A0A5J9UFB5-F1
#
_cell.length_a   1.000
_cell.length_b   1.000
_cell.length_c   1.000
_cell.angle_alpha   90.00
_cell.angle_beta   90.00
_cell.angle_gamma   90.00
#
_symmetry.space_group_name_H-M   'P 1'
#
loop_
_entity.id
_entity.type
_entity.pdbx_description
1 polymer ?
#
loop_
_entity_poly.entity_id
_entity_poly.type
_entity_poly.pdbx_seq_one_letter_code
_entity_poly.pdbx_strand_id
1 'polypeptide(L)'
;MAGRSRALLVLAAVVAATSCSLQVAAHGPLFGTQGGPLFGATTAQQGPPATTVAEICRGTAFPELCTATAGKQAARYGTVDVLTVLQMQVDALAMRTDAARARVGKESTTASPAGRTALQQCDKFYGDVMENLGACRRAIGHKDAVTIRSTMSMVAQDLAFCDEEFRKAGEKNPLEHFDQSLGNMSEICRSLSNMITV
;
A
#
# COMPACT_ATOMS: atom_id res chain seq x y z
N MET A 1 47.76 -9.95 15.52
CA MET A 1 47.49 -11.38 15.26
C MET A 1 45.98 -11.56 15.30
N ALA A 2 45.27 -11.29 14.21
CA ALA A 2 45.05 -12.10 13.00
C ALA A 2 44.01 -13.21 13.25
N GLY A 3 42.86 -13.10 12.56
CA GLY A 3 41.75 -14.04 12.65
C GLY A 3 40.41 -13.55 12.07
N ARG A 4 40.42 -12.71 11.01
CA ARG A 4 39.27 -12.46 10.14
C ARG A 4 39.34 -13.43 8.95
N SER A 5 38.17 -13.79 8.43
CA SER A 5 37.89 -14.34 7.08
C SER A 5 37.53 -15.82 7.02
N ARG A 6 36.29 -16.10 6.62
CA ARG A 6 35.90 -17.12 5.63
C ARG A 6 34.38 -17.13 5.49
N ALA A 7 33.87 -16.44 4.46
CA ALA A 7 32.68 -16.83 3.68
C ALA A 7 32.32 -15.69 2.70
N LEU A 8 33.24 -15.39 1.79
CA LEU A 8 32.96 -14.72 0.52
C LEU A 8 33.58 -15.65 -0.52
N LEU A 9 32.76 -16.25 -1.39
CA LEU A 9 33.08 -16.82 -2.72
C LEU A 9 32.18 -18.02 -3.03
N VAL A 10 31.04 -17.76 -3.66
CA VAL A 10 30.53 -18.58 -4.78
C VAL A 10 29.94 -17.57 -5.77
N LEU A 11 30.79 -16.97 -6.61
CA LEU A 11 31.03 -17.33 -8.01
C LEU A 11 29.79 -17.23 -8.89
N ALA A 12 29.89 -16.26 -9.78
CA ALA A 12 29.01 -15.88 -10.86
C ALA A 12 28.96 -16.90 -12.00
N ALA A 13 28.01 -16.63 -12.90
CA ALA A 13 27.98 -16.93 -14.34
C ALA A 13 27.18 -18.17 -14.78
N VAL A 14 25.99 -17.93 -15.34
CA VAL A 14 25.58 -18.47 -16.65
C VAL A 14 24.75 -17.40 -17.38
N VAL A 15 25.34 -16.84 -18.44
CA VAL A 15 24.65 -16.08 -19.50
C VAL A 15 24.78 -16.94 -20.77
N ALA A 16 23.65 -17.36 -21.34
CA ALA A 16 23.48 -17.73 -22.75
C ALA A 16 21.98 -18.02 -22.97
N ALA A 17 21.25 -17.12 -23.62
CA ALA A 17 21.00 -17.15 -25.07
C ALA A 17 19.90 -18.14 -25.45
N THR A 18 18.70 -17.62 -25.72
CA THR A 18 17.74 -18.29 -26.62
C THR A 18 16.84 -17.25 -27.26
N SER A 19 17.34 -16.67 -28.34
CA SER A 19 16.55 -15.90 -29.30
C SER A 19 15.92 -16.91 -30.27
N CYS A 20 14.60 -17.01 -30.28
CA CYS A 20 13.88 -17.72 -31.32
C CYS A 20 12.55 -17.00 -31.55
N SER A 21 12.48 -16.18 -32.59
CA SER A 21 11.22 -15.81 -33.23
C SER A 21 11.50 -15.51 -34.68
N LEU A 22 10.86 -16.33 -35.51
CA LEU A 22 11.01 -16.47 -36.94
C LEU A 22 10.71 -15.17 -37.70
N GLN A 23 11.54 -14.91 -38.71
CA GLN A 23 11.19 -14.08 -39.86
C GLN A 23 10.13 -14.77 -40.73
N VAL A 24 9.06 -14.04 -41.07
CA VAL A 24 8.25 -14.32 -42.25
C VAL A 24 8.43 -13.13 -43.19
N ALA A 25 9.14 -13.37 -44.29
CA ALA A 25 9.23 -12.46 -45.42
C ALA A 25 8.15 -12.85 -46.44
N ALA A 26 7.26 -11.92 -46.76
CA ALA A 26 6.34 -12.02 -47.90
C ALA A 26 6.66 -10.90 -48.91
N HIS A 27 6.49 -11.24 -50.18
CA HIS A 27 7.09 -10.64 -51.36
C HIS A 27 6.24 -9.49 -51.97
N GLY A 28 6.87 -8.35 -52.29
CA GLY A 28 6.65 -7.36 -53.39
C GLY A 28 5.23 -6.86 -53.78
N PRO A 29 5.09 -5.98 -54.80
CA PRO A 29 6.08 -5.15 -55.49
C PRO A 29 5.74 -3.63 -55.57
N LEU A 30 6.69 -2.89 -56.15
CA LEU A 30 6.69 -1.47 -56.55
C LEU A 30 5.46 -1.04 -57.36
N PHE A 31 4.85 0.12 -57.03
CA PHE A 31 4.21 1.03 -57.99
C PHE A 31 3.91 2.42 -57.34
N GLY A 32 4.18 3.50 -58.09
CA GLY A 32 3.30 4.69 -58.09
C GLY A 32 3.71 5.91 -57.25
N THR A 33 4.47 6.81 -57.87
CA THR A 33 4.49 8.25 -57.55
C THR A 33 3.14 8.90 -57.87
N GLN A 34 2.58 9.74 -56.98
CA GLN A 34 2.07 11.11 -57.24
C GLN A 34 1.22 11.68 -56.09
N GLY A 35 1.62 12.87 -55.60
CA GLY A 35 0.77 14.05 -55.36
C GLY A 35 -0.37 14.02 -54.34
N GLY A 36 -0.20 14.74 -53.22
CA GLY A 36 -1.30 15.37 -52.47
C GLY A 36 -1.00 15.58 -50.97
N PRO A 37 -1.05 16.81 -50.43
CA PRO A 37 -1.03 17.02 -48.98
C PRO A 37 -2.45 16.85 -48.43
N LEU A 38 -2.77 15.63 -48.02
CA LEU A 38 -3.93 15.37 -47.16
C LEU A 38 -3.45 15.50 -45.71
N PHE A 39 -3.98 16.51 -45.02
CA PHE A 39 -3.86 16.67 -43.57
C PHE A 39 -4.49 15.46 -42.88
N GLY A 40 -3.68 14.41 -42.66
CA GLY A 40 -3.98 13.32 -41.76
C GLY A 40 -3.58 13.73 -40.35
N ALA A 41 -4.53 14.23 -39.56
CA ALA A 41 -4.36 14.30 -38.12
C ALA A 41 -4.23 12.85 -37.61
N THR A 42 -3.00 12.41 -37.38
CA THR A 42 -2.72 11.24 -36.55
C THR A 42 -3.26 11.55 -35.16
N THR A 43 -4.46 11.08 -34.84
CA THR A 43 -4.86 10.89 -33.46
C THR A 43 -3.95 9.81 -32.91
N ALA A 44 -2.84 10.22 -32.31
CA ALA A 44 -2.11 9.37 -31.40
C ALA A 44 -3.13 8.81 -30.42
N GLN A 45 -3.29 7.49 -30.42
CA GLN A 45 -4.17 6.78 -29.51
C GLN A 45 -3.64 7.07 -28.11
N GLN A 46 -4.20 8.09 -27.46
CA GLN A 46 -3.89 8.43 -26.08
C GLN A 46 -4.33 7.22 -25.26
N GLY A 47 -3.35 6.53 -24.66
CA GLY A 47 -3.64 5.60 -23.57
C GLY A 47 -4.48 6.31 -22.50
N PRO A 48 -5.18 5.56 -21.63
CA PRO A 48 -6.00 6.17 -20.59
C PRO A 48 -5.21 7.25 -19.84
N PRO A 49 -5.80 8.42 -19.59
CA PRO A 49 -5.10 9.49 -18.88
C PRO A 49 -4.60 8.95 -17.54
N ALA A 50 -3.35 9.26 -17.20
CA ALA A 50 -2.78 8.89 -15.91
C ALA A 50 -3.61 9.52 -14.79
N THR A 51 -4.34 8.71 -14.04
CA THR A 51 -5.16 9.16 -12.92
C THR A 51 -4.26 9.66 -11.80
N THR A 52 -4.56 10.84 -11.24
CA THR A 52 -3.77 11.37 -10.12
C THR A 52 -4.18 10.71 -8.81
N VAL A 53 -3.29 10.73 -7.80
CA VAL A 53 -3.62 10.29 -6.44
C VAL A 53 -4.87 11.00 -5.91
N ALA A 54 -4.95 12.33 -6.12
CA ALA A 54 -6.08 13.13 -5.68
C ALA A 54 -7.39 12.66 -6.31
N GLU A 55 -7.38 12.37 -7.62
CA GLU A 55 -8.55 11.89 -8.34
C GLU A 55 -9.08 10.55 -7.80
N ILE A 56 -8.19 9.59 -7.52
CA ILE A 56 -8.55 8.30 -6.90
C ILE A 56 -9.07 8.52 -5.48
N CYS A 57 -8.38 9.35 -4.69
CA CYS A 57 -8.73 9.62 -3.30
C CYS A 57 -10.09 10.29 -3.13
N ARG A 58 -10.62 11.01 -4.14
CA ARG A 58 -11.98 11.59 -4.10
C ARG A 58 -13.08 10.55 -3.84
N GLY A 59 -12.89 9.31 -4.27
CA GLY A 59 -13.86 8.24 -4.05
C GLY A 59 -13.79 7.60 -2.66
N THR A 60 -12.93 8.08 -1.77
CA THR A 60 -12.69 7.46 -0.46
C THR A 60 -13.45 8.16 0.66
N ALA A 61 -13.65 7.45 1.78
CA ALA A 61 -14.28 8.01 2.97
C ALA A 61 -13.58 9.26 3.55
N PHE A 62 -12.26 9.40 3.30
CA PHE A 62 -11.46 10.53 3.78
C PHE A 62 -10.49 11.04 2.68
N PRO A 63 -10.99 11.80 1.69
CA PRO A 63 -10.20 12.17 0.49
C PRO A 63 -8.94 12.97 0.80
N GLU A 64 -9.02 13.94 1.72
CA GLU A 64 -7.89 14.78 2.11
C GLU A 64 -6.81 13.97 2.83
N LEU A 65 -7.22 13.10 3.75
CA LEU A 65 -6.30 12.20 4.45
C LEU A 65 -5.64 11.24 3.47
N CYS A 66 -6.41 10.64 2.56
CA CYS A 66 -5.90 9.76 1.51
C CYS A 66 -4.83 10.47 0.67
N THR A 67 -5.10 11.69 0.22
CA THR A 67 -4.14 12.47 -0.58
C THR A 67 -2.88 12.80 0.22
N ALA A 68 -3.03 13.19 1.49
CA ALA A 68 -1.91 13.55 2.35
C ALA A 68 -0.99 12.36 2.70
N THR A 69 -1.55 11.15 2.85
CA THR A 69 -0.80 9.94 3.21
C THR A 69 -0.18 9.26 1.98
N ALA A 70 -0.91 9.15 0.86
CA ALA A 70 -0.38 8.55 -0.37
C ALA A 70 0.52 9.51 -1.14
N GLY A 71 0.19 10.81 -1.19
CA GLY A 71 0.90 11.80 -2.01
C GLY A 71 2.39 11.90 -1.69
N LYS A 72 2.80 11.67 -0.44
CA LYS A 72 4.22 11.65 -0.03
C LYS A 72 5.03 10.53 -0.68
N GLN A 73 4.38 9.43 -1.07
CA GLN A 73 5.03 8.27 -1.65
C GLN A 73 4.87 8.18 -3.16
N ALA A 74 3.92 8.94 -3.74
CA ALA A 74 3.55 8.86 -5.15
C ALA A 74 4.72 9.03 -6.13
N ALA A 75 5.71 9.87 -5.78
CA ALA A 75 6.91 10.09 -6.60
C ALA A 75 7.77 8.82 -6.80
N ARG A 76 7.55 7.76 -6.03
CA ARG A 76 8.27 6.48 -6.13
C ARG A 76 7.64 5.52 -7.14
N TYR A 77 6.49 5.87 -7.70
CA TYR A 77 5.72 5.00 -8.60
C TYR A 77 5.66 5.60 -10.01
N GLY A 78 5.84 4.74 -11.01
CA GLY A 78 5.81 5.16 -12.43
C GLY A 78 4.39 5.41 -12.94
N THR A 79 3.42 4.61 -12.49
CA THR A 79 2.00 4.74 -12.81
C THR A 79 1.22 4.77 -11.51
N VAL A 80 0.20 5.63 -11.44
CA VAL A 80 -0.70 5.74 -10.29
C VAL A 80 -2.06 5.18 -10.71
N ASP A 81 -2.42 4.03 -10.15
CA ASP A 81 -3.75 3.43 -10.23
C ASP A 81 -4.30 3.13 -8.83
N VAL A 82 -5.53 2.61 -8.75
CA VAL A 82 -6.20 2.30 -7.47
C VAL A 82 -5.37 1.35 -6.60
N LEU A 83 -4.79 0.31 -7.19
CA LEU A 83 -3.97 -0.66 -6.45
C LEU A 83 -2.69 -0.02 -5.92
N THR A 84 -2.09 0.88 -6.71
CA THR A 84 -0.91 1.64 -6.31
C THR A 84 -1.24 2.56 -5.13
N VAL A 85 -2.34 3.32 -5.20
CA VAL A 85 -2.77 4.18 -4.08
C VAL A 85 -3.10 3.34 -2.84
N LEU A 86 -3.77 2.19 -3.02
CA LEU A 86 -4.04 1.26 -1.92
C LEU A 86 -2.76 0.74 -1.26
N GLN A 87 -1.75 0.37 -2.05
CA GLN A 87 -0.45 -0.04 -1.52
C GLN A 87 0.21 1.09 -0.72
N MET A 88 0.19 2.32 -1.22
CA MET A 88 0.70 3.49 -0.49
C MET A 88 -0.02 3.70 0.85
N GLN A 89 -1.35 3.50 0.90
CA GLN A 89 -2.13 3.61 2.14
C GLN A 89 -1.78 2.52 3.14
N VAL A 90 -1.65 1.27 2.69
CA VAL A 90 -1.25 0.14 3.56
C VAL A 90 0.14 0.37 4.15
N ASP A 91 1.08 0.93 3.38
CA ASP A 91 2.41 1.24 3.87
C ASP A 91 2.41 2.43 4.83
N ALA A 92 1.65 3.49 4.54
CA ALA A 92 1.46 4.60 5.47
C ALA A 92 0.79 4.15 6.77
N LEU A 93 -0.17 3.23 6.69
CA LEU A 93 -0.89 2.66 7.83
C LEU A 93 0.08 1.87 8.71
N ALA A 94 0.90 0.99 8.12
CA ALA A 94 1.93 0.25 8.84
C ALA A 94 2.93 1.17 9.56
N MET A 95 3.44 2.21 8.86
CA MET A 95 4.35 3.18 9.47
C MET A 95 3.73 3.90 10.67
N ARG A 96 2.42 4.21 10.60
CA ARG A 96 1.72 4.87 11.70
C ARG A 96 1.41 3.91 12.85
N THR A 97 1.13 2.64 12.55
CA THR A 97 0.98 1.59 13.57
C THR A 97 2.29 1.39 14.34
N ASP A 98 3.43 1.34 13.66
CA ASP A 98 4.75 1.28 14.33
C ASP A 98 4.98 2.49 15.25
N ALA A 99 4.57 3.69 14.83
CA ALA A 99 4.63 4.89 15.67
C ALA A 99 3.71 4.79 16.90
N ALA A 100 2.52 4.19 16.76
CA ALA A 100 1.60 3.94 17.87
C ALA A 100 2.20 2.93 18.87
N ARG A 101 2.79 1.84 18.39
CA ARG A 101 3.51 0.86 19.24
C ARG A 101 4.70 1.46 19.97
N ALA A 102 5.46 2.32 19.30
CA ALA A 102 6.52 3.09 19.98
C ALA A 102 5.94 4.03 21.06
N ARG A 103 4.73 4.55 20.86
CA ARG A 103 4.04 5.38 21.87
C ARG A 103 3.59 4.54 23.06
N VAL A 104 3.09 3.33 22.85
CA VAL A 104 2.76 2.39 23.93
C VAL A 104 3.93 2.23 24.90
N GLY A 105 5.13 1.99 24.38
CA GLY A 105 6.34 1.83 25.18
C GLY A 105 6.66 3.06 26.04
N LYS A 106 6.42 4.26 25.52
CA LYS A 106 6.63 5.52 26.26
C LYS A 106 5.59 5.72 27.35
N GLU A 107 4.31 5.59 27.03
CA GLU A 107 3.20 5.77 27.98
C GLU A 107 3.24 4.75 29.11
N SER A 108 3.74 3.53 28.84
CA SER A 108 3.86 2.47 29.84
C SER A 108 4.81 2.82 31.00
N THR A 109 5.73 3.77 30.81
CA THR A 109 6.71 4.15 31.84
C THR A 109 6.08 4.92 33.02
N THR A 110 4.98 5.62 32.76
CA THR A 110 4.30 6.47 33.76
C THR A 110 2.87 6.03 34.04
N ALA A 111 2.37 5.02 33.34
CA ALA A 111 1.00 4.53 33.48
C ALA A 111 0.77 3.78 34.81
N SER A 112 -0.47 3.85 35.29
CA SER A 112 -0.95 3.05 36.42
C SER A 112 -0.81 1.54 36.12
N PRO A 113 -0.98 0.64 37.11
CA PRO A 113 -1.08 -0.79 36.82
C PRO A 113 -2.20 -1.15 35.82
N ALA A 114 -3.39 -0.54 35.92
CA ALA A 114 -4.50 -0.83 35.02
C ALA A 114 -4.24 -0.25 33.62
N GLY A 115 -3.75 1.00 33.54
CA GLY A 115 -3.31 1.61 32.29
C GLY A 115 -2.19 0.83 31.60
N ARG A 116 -1.22 0.28 32.34
CA ARG A 116 -0.18 -0.60 31.77
C ARG A 116 -0.75 -1.89 31.17
N THR A 117 -1.74 -2.50 31.83
CA THR A 117 -2.43 -3.67 31.26
C THR A 117 -3.16 -3.30 29.98
N ALA A 118 -3.91 -2.19 29.96
CA ALA A 118 -4.58 -1.71 28.75
C ALA A 118 -3.58 -1.41 27.62
N LEU A 119 -2.47 -0.74 27.92
CA LEU A 119 -1.38 -0.48 26.98
C LEU A 119 -0.77 -1.77 26.39
N GLN A 120 -0.57 -2.80 27.21
CA GLN A 120 -0.08 -4.10 26.73
C GLN A 120 -1.06 -4.78 25.77
N GLN A 121 -2.37 -4.64 26.01
CA GLN A 121 -3.40 -5.15 25.11
C GLN A 121 -3.43 -4.35 23.80
N CYS A 122 -3.31 -3.02 23.87
CA CYS A 122 -3.16 -2.18 22.68
C CYS A 122 -1.94 -2.58 21.84
N ASP A 123 -0.79 -2.90 22.44
CA ASP A 123 0.37 -3.37 21.65
C ASP A 123 0.09 -4.70 20.94
N LYS A 124 -0.69 -5.60 21.54
CA LYS A 124 -1.13 -6.84 20.88
C LYS A 124 -2.05 -6.55 19.71
N PHE A 125 -3.07 -5.73 19.90
CA PHE A 125 -3.98 -5.34 18.83
C PHE A 125 -3.24 -4.62 17.69
N TYR A 126 -2.26 -3.76 17.99
CA TYR A 126 -1.40 -3.19 16.95
C TYR A 126 -0.50 -4.23 16.26
N GLY A 127 -0.11 -5.29 16.97
CA GLY A 127 0.51 -6.47 16.36
C GLY A 127 -0.41 -7.14 15.36
N ASP A 128 -1.66 -7.39 15.73
CA ASP A 128 -2.70 -7.99 14.89
C ASP A 128 -3.00 -7.10 13.66
N VAL A 129 -3.03 -5.77 13.85
CA VAL A 129 -3.09 -4.80 12.76
C VAL A 129 -1.94 -5.03 11.78
N MET A 130 -0.69 -5.16 12.25
CA MET A 130 0.46 -5.38 11.36
C MET A 130 0.38 -6.71 10.59
N GLU A 131 -0.12 -7.76 11.22
CA GLU A 131 -0.37 -9.05 10.56
C GLU A 131 -1.45 -8.92 9.46
N ASN A 132 -2.55 -8.24 9.78
CA ASN A 132 -3.63 -7.94 8.84
C ASN A 132 -3.16 -7.08 7.66
N LEU A 133 -2.28 -6.10 7.90
CA LEU A 133 -1.65 -5.32 6.83
C LEU A 133 -0.74 -6.20 5.95
N GLY A 134 -0.01 -7.15 6.55
CA GLY A 134 0.76 -8.15 5.81
C GLY A 134 -0.12 -9.02 4.90
N ALA A 135 -1.28 -9.44 5.37
CA ALA A 135 -2.28 -10.16 4.57
C ALA A 135 -2.85 -9.28 3.46
N CYS A 136 -3.18 -8.02 3.76
CA CYS A 136 -3.67 -7.06 2.78
C CYS A 136 -2.66 -6.83 1.63
N ARG A 137 -1.36 -6.70 1.93
CA ARG A 137 -0.32 -6.58 0.89
C ARG A 137 -0.30 -7.77 -0.07
N ARG A 138 -0.45 -8.99 0.44
CA ARG A 138 -0.55 -10.19 -0.41
C ARG A 138 -1.81 -10.16 -1.26
N ALA A 139 -2.95 -9.78 -0.67
CA ALA A 139 -4.23 -9.67 -1.37
C ALA A 139 -4.21 -8.63 -2.49
N ILE A 140 -3.51 -7.51 -2.32
CA ILE A 140 -3.28 -6.50 -3.38
C ILE A 140 -2.60 -7.14 -4.59
N GLY A 141 -1.57 -7.97 -4.37
CA GLY A 141 -0.88 -8.68 -5.46
C GLY A 141 -1.78 -9.63 -6.27
N HIS A 142 -2.86 -10.11 -5.66
CA HIS A 142 -3.86 -10.96 -6.29
C HIS A 142 -5.15 -10.23 -6.70
N LYS A 143 -5.22 -8.90 -6.48
CA LYS A 143 -6.42 -8.08 -6.68
C LYS A 143 -7.65 -8.61 -5.92
N ASP A 144 -7.44 -9.27 -4.78
CA ASP A 144 -8.51 -9.87 -3.98
C ASP A 144 -9.18 -8.80 -3.11
N ALA A 145 -10.13 -8.08 -3.71
CA ALA A 145 -10.90 -7.03 -3.06
C ALA A 145 -11.69 -7.53 -1.84
N VAL A 146 -12.09 -8.80 -1.81
CA VAL A 146 -12.84 -9.39 -0.68
C VAL A 146 -11.91 -9.51 0.54
N THR A 147 -10.72 -10.07 0.35
CA THR A 147 -9.73 -10.19 1.42
C THR A 147 -9.19 -8.84 1.87
N ILE A 148 -8.97 -7.89 0.95
CA ILE A 148 -8.59 -6.52 1.33
C ILE A 148 -9.67 -5.90 2.24
N ARG A 149 -10.94 -6.00 1.88
CA ARG A 149 -12.02 -5.42 2.66
C ARG A 149 -12.18 -6.08 4.03
N SER A 150 -12.10 -7.41 4.10
CA SER A 150 -12.21 -8.14 5.38
C SER A 150 -11.05 -7.85 6.32
N THR A 151 -9.81 -7.82 5.80
CA THR A 151 -8.63 -7.47 6.62
C THR A 151 -8.71 -6.05 7.16
N MET A 152 -9.18 -5.08 6.36
CA MET A 152 -9.38 -3.73 6.88
C MET A 152 -10.55 -3.62 7.89
N SER A 153 -11.59 -4.47 7.80
CA SER A 153 -12.58 -4.56 8.89
C SER A 153 -11.94 -5.02 10.20
N MET A 154 -11.05 -6.01 10.14
CA MET A 154 -10.36 -6.52 11.33
C MET A 154 -9.43 -5.45 11.91
N VAL A 155 -8.68 -4.73 11.06
CA VAL A 155 -7.88 -3.58 11.50
C VAL A 155 -8.74 -2.56 12.26
N ALA A 156 -9.90 -2.17 11.73
CA ALA A 156 -10.77 -1.22 12.42
C ALA A 156 -11.27 -1.75 13.79
N GLN A 157 -11.54 -3.05 13.89
CA GLN A 157 -11.94 -3.69 15.14
C GLN A 157 -10.81 -3.71 16.18
N ASP A 158 -9.61 -4.09 15.77
CA ASP A 158 -8.42 -4.15 16.63
C ASP A 158 -8.13 -2.76 17.26
N LEU A 159 -8.28 -1.70 16.48
CA LEU A 159 -8.11 -0.32 16.94
C LEU A 159 -9.19 0.08 17.95
N ALA A 160 -10.45 -0.28 17.70
CA ALA A 160 -11.56 -0.02 18.62
C ALA A 160 -11.42 -0.82 19.93
N PHE A 161 -10.81 -2.01 19.89
CA PHE A 161 -10.55 -2.80 21.09
C PHE A 161 -9.51 -2.14 22.01
N CYS A 162 -8.53 -1.39 21.47
CA CYS A 162 -7.62 -0.62 22.31
C CYS A 162 -8.37 0.43 23.15
N ASP A 163 -9.25 1.22 22.53
CA ASP A 163 -10.10 2.18 23.23
C ASP A 163 -10.97 1.51 24.32
N GLU A 164 -11.52 0.34 24.00
CA GLU A 164 -12.35 -0.44 24.91
C GLU A 164 -11.59 -0.93 26.15
N GLU A 165 -10.32 -1.30 26.03
CA GLU A 165 -9.50 -1.72 27.18
C GLU A 165 -9.27 -0.56 28.16
N PHE A 166 -9.07 0.66 27.65
CA PHE A 166 -9.00 1.85 28.50
C PHE A 166 -10.33 2.21 29.13
N ARG A 167 -11.44 2.04 28.39
CA ARG A 167 -12.79 2.22 28.94
C ARG A 167 -13.05 1.26 30.11
N LYS A 168 -12.66 -0.02 29.97
CA LYS A 168 -12.76 -1.02 31.05
C LYS A 168 -11.87 -0.69 32.25
N ALA A 169 -10.69 -0.14 32.00
CA ALA A 169 -9.78 0.32 33.06
C ALA A 169 -10.28 1.58 33.79
N GLY A 170 -11.28 2.28 33.25
CA GLY A 170 -11.75 3.55 33.79
C GLY A 170 -10.73 4.68 33.61
N GLU A 171 -9.85 4.58 32.62
CA GLU A 171 -8.77 5.52 32.34
C GLU A 171 -8.94 6.15 30.95
N LYS A 172 -8.35 7.33 30.76
CA LYS A 172 -8.29 7.97 29.44
C LYS A 172 -7.26 7.25 28.57
N ASN A 173 -7.64 6.87 27.35
CA ASN A 173 -6.70 6.30 26.38
C ASN A 173 -5.69 7.37 25.90
N PRO A 174 -4.38 7.22 26.16
CA PRO A 174 -3.35 8.12 25.62
C PRO A 174 -3.07 7.88 24.12
N LEU A 175 -3.63 6.82 23.54
CA LEU A 175 -3.47 6.39 22.14
C LEU A 175 -4.67 6.71 21.26
N GLU A 176 -5.75 7.29 21.81
CA GLU A 176 -7.02 7.57 21.10
C GLU A 176 -6.83 8.24 19.73
N HIS A 177 -5.92 9.21 19.64
CA HIS A 177 -5.63 9.89 18.37
C HIS A 177 -4.90 8.99 17.35
N PHE A 178 -4.09 8.04 17.82
CA PHE A 178 -3.56 6.99 16.94
C PHE A 178 -4.69 6.09 16.46
N ASP A 179 -5.52 5.57 17.38
CA ASP A 179 -6.61 4.64 17.08
C ASP A 179 -7.59 5.22 16.06
N GLN A 180 -8.06 6.45 16.30
CA GLN A 180 -8.93 7.17 15.36
C GLN A 180 -8.28 7.38 14.00
N SER A 181 -7.02 7.81 13.97
CA SER A 181 -6.35 8.09 12.71
C SER A 181 -6.06 6.81 11.92
N LEU A 182 -5.71 5.71 12.58
CA LEU A 182 -5.49 4.42 11.96
C LEU A 182 -6.83 3.85 11.44
N GLY A 183 -7.93 4.05 12.16
CA GLY A 183 -9.27 3.61 11.75
C GLY A 183 -9.77 4.36 10.53
N ASN A 184 -9.54 5.68 10.48
CA ASN A 184 -9.84 6.47 9.28
C ASN A 184 -9.03 5.98 8.06
N MET A 185 -7.76 5.61 8.28
CA MET A 185 -6.91 5.06 7.22
C MET A 185 -7.36 3.67 6.76
N SER A 186 -7.84 2.79 7.64
CA SER A 186 -8.42 1.50 7.22
C SER A 186 -9.69 1.68 6.38
N GLU A 187 -10.53 2.68 6.68
CA GLU A 187 -11.70 2.99 5.85
C GLU A 187 -11.33 3.56 4.48
N ILE A 188 -10.22 4.30 4.36
CA ILE A 188 -9.66 4.67 3.05
C ILE A 188 -9.32 3.40 2.26
N CYS A 189 -8.58 2.46 2.85
CA CYS A 189 -8.22 1.20 2.20
C CYS A 189 -9.45 0.39 1.79
N ARG A 190 -10.50 0.34 2.62
CA ARG A 190 -11.79 -0.28 2.26
C ARG A 190 -12.44 0.39 1.08
N SER A 191 -12.48 1.72 1.07
CA SER A 191 -13.05 2.48 -0.05
C SER A 191 -12.32 2.18 -1.35
N LEU A 192 -10.98 2.18 -1.32
CA LEU A 192 -10.14 1.84 -2.47
C LEU A 192 -10.38 0.40 -2.94
N SER A 193 -10.57 -0.55 -2.02
CA SER A 193 -10.87 -1.95 -2.38
C SER A 193 -12.17 -2.10 -3.18
N ASN A 194 -13.17 -1.25 -2.92
CA ASN A 194 -14.43 -1.27 -3.64
C ASN A 194 -14.31 -0.70 -5.07
N MET A 195 -13.18 -0.05 -5.40
CA MET A 195 -12.89 0.48 -6.73
C MET A 195 -12.09 -0.51 -7.59
N ILE A 196 -11.68 -1.66 -7.02
CA ILE A 196 -11.00 -2.71 -7.77
C ILE A 196 -12.05 -3.44 -8.61
N THR A 197 -12.05 -3.21 -9.92
CA THR A 197 -12.85 -3.98 -10.87
C THR A 197 -12.21 -5.34 -11.09
N VAL A 198 -12.97 -6.41 -10.84
CA VAL A 198 -12.64 -7.80 -11.18
C VAL A 198 -13.03 -8.13 -12.61
#